data_AF-A0A9W9DC74-F1
#
_entry.id   AF-A0A9W9DC74-F1
#
_cell.length_a   1.000
_cell.length_b   1.000
_cell.length_c   1.000
_cell.angle_alpha   90.00
_cell.angle_beta   90.00
_cell.angle_gamma   90.00
#
_symmetry.space_group_name_H-M   'P 1'
#
loop_
_entity.id
_entity.type
_entity.pdbx_description
1 polymer ?
#
loop_
_entity_poly.entity_id
_entity_poly.type
_entity_poly.pdbx_seq_one_letter_code
_entity_poly.pdbx_strand_id
1 'polypeptide(L)' 'MPLNVPGILASVQSLVNPRIIVPSLSIRDIRHLNFDVLKHAGYRGAVFDKDNCLTLPGKDTLIPEIEEAWKEC' A
#
# COMPACT_ATOMS: atom_id res chain seq x y z
N MET A 1 -19.44 -22.59 -17.87
CA MET A 1 -18.74 -21.29 -17.71
C MET A 1 -17.66 -21.21 -18.77
N PRO A 2 -17.52 -20.11 -19.52
CA PRO A 2 -16.42 -19.95 -20.45
C PRO A 2 -15.08 -19.95 -19.70
N LEU A 3 -14.01 -20.36 -20.39
CA LEU A 3 -12.65 -20.33 -19.85
C LEU A 3 -12.23 -18.87 -19.58
N ASN A 4 -11.73 -18.58 -18.38
CA ASN A 4 -11.20 -17.26 -18.04
C ASN A 4 -9.78 -17.08 -18.62
N VAL A 5 -9.71 -16.92 -19.94
CA VAL A 5 -8.46 -16.70 -20.68
C VAL A 5 -7.66 -15.50 -20.12
N PRO A 6 -8.27 -14.34 -19.79
CA PRO A 6 -7.54 -13.23 -19.19
C PRO A 6 -6.86 -13.57 -17.86
N GLY A 7 -7.56 -14.28 -16.97
CA GLY A 7 -7.02 -14.67 -15.66
C GLY A 7 -5.85 -15.65 -15.77
N ILE A 8 -5.91 -16.58 -16.73
CA ILE A 8 -4.81 -17.52 -17.00
C ILE A 8 -3.60 -16.77 -17.54
N LEU A 9 -3.79 -15.90 -18.53
CA LEU A 9 -2.69 -15.12 -19.12
C LEU A 9 -2.02 -14.19 -18.11
N ALA A 10 -2.80 -13.52 -17.25
CA ALA A 10 -2.25 -12.67 -16.18
C ALA A 10 -1.38 -13.47 -15.20
N SER A 11 -1.83 -14.68 -14.83
CA SER A 11 -1.07 -15.58 -13.95
C SER A 11 0.24 -16.02 -14.60
N VAL A 12 0.21 -16.41 -15.88
CA VAL A 12 1.42 -16.78 -16.63
C VAL A 12 2.38 -15.58 -16.78
N GLN A 13 1.85 -14.37 -16.98
CA GLN A 13 2.65 -13.16 -17.09
C GLN A 13 3.48 -12.90 -15.81
N SER A 14 2.97 -13.27 -14.64
CA SER A 14 3.70 -13.13 -13.37
C SER A 14 4.96 -14.00 -13.28
N LEU A 15 5.00 -15.14 -14.00
CA LEU A 15 6.17 -16.01 -14.08
C LEU A 15 7.30 -15.38 -14.92
N VAL A 16 6.93 -14.57 -15.91
CA VAL A 16 7.89 -13.93 -16.83
C VAL A 16 8.27 -12.52 -16.35
N ASN A 17 7.35 -11.81 -15.70
CA ASN A 17 7.58 -10.48 -15.12
C ASN A 17 7.10 -10.45 -13.65
N PRO A 18 7.90 -10.97 -12.70
CA PRO A 18 7.51 -11.06 -11.30
C PRO A 18 7.29 -9.70 -10.64
N ARG A 19 7.79 -8.61 -11.23
CA ARG A 19 7.55 -7.23 -10.76
C ARG A 19 6.08 -6.81 -10.78
N ILE A 20 5.22 -7.56 -11.47
CA ILE A 20 3.77 -7.30 -11.47
C ILE A 20 3.12 -7.75 -10.16
N ILE A 21 3.71 -8.73 -9.46
CA ILE A 21 3.17 -9.30 -8.22
C ILE A 21 4.03 -9.00 -6.99
N VAL A 22 5.31 -8.72 -7.18
CA VAL A 22 6.23 -8.36 -6.10
C VAL A 22 6.31 -6.83 -6.01
N PRO A 23 5.99 -6.23 -4.86
CA PRO A 23 6.08 -4.79 -4.70
C PRO A 23 7.55 -4.34 -4.84
N SER A 24 7.78 -3.24 -5.55
CA SER A 24 9.10 -2.62 -5.66
C SER A 24 9.58 -1.99 -4.35
N LEU A 25 8.64 -1.74 -3.43
CA LEU A 25 8.88 -1.20 -2.10
C LEU A 25 7.93 -1.87 -1.11
N SER A 26 8.49 -2.50 -0.08
CA SER A 26 7.73 -3.00 1.06
C SER A 26 8.26 -2.34 2.32
N ILE A 27 7.36 -1.68 3.03
CA ILE A 27 7.62 -1.10 4.33
C ILE A 27 6.78 -1.85 5.36
N ARG A 28 7.29 -2.00 6.58
CA ARG A 28 6.58 -2.71 7.63
C ARG A 28 5.43 -1.90 8.24
N ASP A 29 5.57 -0.58 8.24
CA ASP A 29 4.68 0.33 8.97
C ASP A 29 4.82 1.75 8.39
N ILE A 30 3.72 2.51 8.38
CA ILE A 30 3.69 3.88 7.82
C ILE A 30 4.65 4.83 8.54
N ARG A 31 5.00 4.57 9.81
CA ARG A 31 6.01 5.33 10.57
C ARG A 31 7.41 5.30 9.94
N HIS A 32 7.66 4.37 9.03
CA HIS A 32 8.94 4.27 8.31
C HIS A 32 8.93 5.04 6.99
N LEU A 33 7.80 5.66 6.62
CA LEU A 33 7.74 6.58 5.49
C LEU A 33 8.34 7.91 5.91
N ASN A 34 9.32 8.39 5.14
CA ASN A 34 9.79 9.75 5.27
C ASN A 34 8.89 10.66 4.40
N PHE A 35 7.85 11.21 5.01
CA PHE A 35 6.87 12.07 4.33
C PHE A 35 7.52 13.34 3.77
N ASP A 36 8.54 13.88 4.43
CA ASP A 36 9.27 15.05 3.95
C ASP A 36 10.02 14.78 2.64
N VAL A 37 10.70 13.64 2.55
CA VAL A 37 11.38 13.21 1.31
C VAL A 37 10.37 12.98 0.18
N LEU A 38 9.20 12.43 0.47
CA LEU A 38 8.13 12.27 -0.52
C LEU A 38 7.63 13.64 -1.03
N LYS A 39 7.39 14.59 -0.12
CA LYS A 39 6.98 15.95 -0.48
C LYS A 39 8.05 16.62 -1.37
N HIS A 40 9.33 16.51 -1.02
CA HIS A 40 10.45 17.04 -1.81
C HIS A 40 10.61 16.34 -3.18
N ALA A 41 10.27 15.06 -3.27
CA ALA A 41 10.24 14.32 -4.53
C ALA A 41 9.03 14.66 -5.43
N GLY A 42 8.14 15.56 -4.99
CA GLY A 42 7.01 16.07 -5.77
C GLY A 42 5.68 15.34 -5.52
N TYR A 43 5.61 14.43 -4.56
CA TYR A 43 4.35 13.78 -4.18
C TYR A 43 3.44 14.77 -3.43
N ARG A 44 2.15 14.78 -3.77
CA ARG A 44 1.16 15.74 -3.26
C ARG A 44 0.29 15.21 -2.13
N GLY A 45 0.35 13.91 -1.88
CA GLY A 45 -0.42 13.23 -0.86
C GLY A 45 -0.18 11.72 -0.94
N ALA A 46 -0.51 11.04 0.15
CA ALA A 46 -0.51 9.59 0.24
C ALA A 46 -1.94 9.09 0.47
N VAL A 47 -2.30 7.99 -0.16
CA VAL A 47 -3.60 7.33 0.04
C VAL A 47 -3.33 6.04 0.77
N PHE A 48 -3.95 5.91 1.93
CA PHE A 48 -3.88 4.74 2.79
C PHE A 48 -5.26 4.08 2.84
N ASP A 49 -5.26 2.75 2.86
CA ASP A 49 -6.46 2.01 3.23
C ASP A 49 -6.81 2.31 4.71
N LYS A 50 -8.08 2.19 5.09
CA LYS A 50 -8.54 2.53 6.45
C LYS A 50 -8.51 1.31 7.37
N ASP A 51 -9.46 0.40 7.18
CA ASP A 51 -9.74 -0.68 8.11
C ASP A 51 -8.66 -1.77 8.03
N ASN A 52 -8.13 -2.21 9.18
CA ASN A 52 -6.99 -3.12 9.27
C ASN A 52 -5.66 -2.57 8.74
N CYS A 53 -5.60 -1.29 8.38
CA CYS A 53 -4.38 -0.61 7.98
C CYS A 53 -4.05 0.54 8.95
N LEU A 54 -4.93 1.55 9.01
CA LEU A 54 -4.80 2.68 9.93
C LEU A 54 -5.59 2.47 11.22
N THR A 55 -6.68 1.72 11.14
CA THR A 55 -7.60 1.49 12.26
C THR A 55 -7.79 0.01 12.55
N LEU A 56 -8.21 -0.31 13.78
CA LEU A 56 -8.71 -1.65 14.10
C LEU A 56 -10.01 -1.93 13.33
N PRO A 57 -10.31 -3.20 13.01
CA PRO A 57 -11.51 -3.54 12.24
C PRO A 57 -12.78 -2.98 12.89
N GLY A 58 -13.56 -2.22 12.09
CA GLY A 58 -14.80 -1.59 12.52
C GLY A 58 -14.62 -0.39 13.47
N LYS A 59 -13.42 0.18 13.54
CA LYS A 59 -13.13 1.41 14.29
C LYS A 59 -12.80 2.56 13.34
N ASP A 60 -13.20 3.76 13.74
CA ASP A 60 -12.95 5.00 13.00
C ASP A 60 -11.83 5.87 13.61
N THR A 61 -11.10 5.32 14.58
CA THR A 61 -9.96 5.98 15.21
C THR A 61 -8.67 5.32 14.78
N LEU A 62 -7.64 6.13 14.54
CA LEU A 62 -6.28 5.64 14.30
C LEU A 62 -5.83 4.77 15.48
N ILE A 63 -4.96 3.81 15.20
CA ILE A 63 -4.24 3.12 16.28
C ILE A 63 -3.23 4.10 16.91
N PRO A 64 -3.06 4.10 18.24
CA PRO A 64 -2.20 5.08 18.92
C PRO A 64 -0.76 5.12 18.38
N GLU A 65 -0.27 3.99 17.91
CA GLU A 65 1.10 3.84 17.44
C GLU A 65 1.42 4.71 16.23
N ILE A 66 0.43 5.06 15.40
CA ILE A 66 0.65 5.79 14.14
C ILE A 66 0.22 7.25 14.20
N GLU A 67 -0.33 7.73 15.32
CA GLU A 67 -0.87 9.09 15.43
C GLU A 67 0.17 10.17 15.17
N GLU A 68 1.41 9.98 15.62
CA GLU A 68 2.49 10.96 15.38
C GLU A 68 2.91 10.99 13.91
N ALA A 69 3.14 9.81 13.29
CA ALA A 69 3.49 9.75 11.87
C ALA A 69 2.37 10.30 10.97
N TRP A 70 1.10 10.14 11.38
CA TRP A 70 -0.04 10.70 10.66
C TRP A 70 -0.01 12.24 10.60
N LYS A 71 0.52 12.91 11.65
CA LYS A 71 0.66 14.37 11.68
C LYS A 71 1.74 14.90 10.75
N GLU A 72 2.73 14.07 10.41
CA GLU A 72 3.84 14.42 9.50
C GLU A 72 3.45 14.32 8.01
N CYS A 73 2.39 13.54 7.73
CA CYS A 73 1.89 13.26 6.38
C CYS A 73 1.49 14.53 5.60
#